data_AF-A0A7C4UHK6-F1
#
_entry.id   AF-A0A7C4UHK6-F1
#
_cell.length_a   1.000
_cell.length_b   1.000
_cell.length_c   1.000
_cell.angle_alpha   90.00
_cell.angle_beta   90.00
_cell.angle_gamma   90.00
#
_symmetry.space_group_name_H-M   'P 1'
#
loop_
_entity.id
_entity.type
_entity.pdbx_description
1 polymer ?
#
loop_
_entity_poly.entity_id
_entity_poly.type
_entity_poly.pdbx_seq_one_letter_code
_entity_poly.pdbx_strand_id
1 'polypeptide(L)'
;MNWRIRLLALACCAVFASASAAAPPNVVMIIGDDQGWGDFGFMNHPHIRTPHLDRLAKESLLFRHGYVPSSLCRPSLATMITGLYPHQHKITSNDPPLPAGKNLAQANKDPQFLALRREMIDYIEKVPTLPKLLEKEGFVSFQAGKW
;
A
#
# COMPACT_ATOMS: atom_id res chain seq x y z
N MET A 1 15.24 52.44 -23.02
CA MET A 1 14.45 51.19 -22.97
C MET A 1 15.39 50.04 -22.64
N ASN A 2 15.33 49.53 -21.41
CA ASN A 2 16.48 48.92 -20.74
C ASN A 2 16.69 47.46 -21.16
N TRP A 3 17.63 47.23 -22.10
CA TRP A 3 18.05 45.92 -22.59
C TRP A 3 18.41 44.90 -21.49
N ARG A 4 18.88 45.40 -20.32
CA ARG A 4 19.13 44.60 -19.11
C ARG A 4 17.88 43.90 -18.57
N ILE A 5 16.70 44.54 -18.65
CA ILE A 5 15.43 43.95 -18.20
C ILE A 5 14.99 42.83 -19.16
N ARG A 6 15.25 43.00 -20.46
CA ARG A 6 14.93 41.98 -21.48
C ARG A 6 15.85 40.74 -21.38
N LEU A 7 17.12 40.93 -21.04
CA LEU A 7 18.07 39.83 -20.81
C LEU A 7 17.75 39.03 -19.54
N LEU A 8 17.36 39.71 -18.45
CA LEU A 8 16.90 39.06 -17.22
C LEU A 8 15.59 38.27 -17.43
N ALA A 9 14.65 38.80 -18.23
CA ALA A 9 13.42 38.10 -18.57
C ALA A 9 13.67 36.85 -19.44
N LEU A 10 14.59 36.91 -20.42
CA LEU A 10 14.95 35.73 -21.23
C LEU A 10 15.67 34.65 -20.41
N ALA A 11 16.56 35.04 -19.49
CA ALA A 11 17.25 34.09 -18.62
C ALA A 11 16.28 33.37 -17.65
N CYS A 12 15.25 34.06 -17.16
CA CYS A 12 14.23 33.48 -16.30
C CYS A 12 13.37 32.43 -17.05
N CYS A 13 12.97 32.71 -18.30
CA CYS A 13 12.22 31.74 -19.11
C CYS A 13 13.03 30.48 -19.46
N ALA A 14 14.34 30.58 -19.61
CA ALA A 14 15.19 29.42 -19.90
C ALA A 14 15.32 28.46 -18.71
N VAL A 15 15.27 28.96 -17.47
CA VAL A 15 15.36 28.12 -16.25
C VAL A 15 14.09 27.28 -16.05
N PHE A 16 12.91 27.79 -16.42
CA PHE A 16 11.66 27.03 -16.35
C PHE A 16 11.46 26.02 -17.49
N ALA A 17 12.17 26.20 -18.61
CA ALA A 17 12.07 25.30 -19.77
C ALA A 17 12.89 24.00 -19.62
N SER A 18 13.77 23.92 -18.62
CA SER A 18 14.63 22.75 -18.37
C SER A 18 14.17 21.86 -17.21
N ALA A 19 12.91 21.97 -16.79
CA ALA A 19 12.25 20.87 -16.10
C ALA A 19 11.96 19.77 -17.14
N SER A 20 13.02 19.09 -17.59
CA SER A 20 12.89 17.76 -18.19
C SER A 20 12.00 16.96 -17.25
N ALA A 21 10.89 16.42 -17.77
CA ALA A 21 9.99 15.58 -16.99
C ALA A 21 10.82 14.42 -16.45
N ALA A 22 11.29 14.55 -15.21
CA ALA A 22 12.12 13.55 -14.58
C ALA A 22 11.34 12.23 -14.64
N ALA A 23 12.04 11.15 -14.98
CA ALA A 23 11.42 9.82 -14.99
C ALA A 23 10.68 9.62 -13.66
N PRO A 24 9.45 9.08 -13.70
CA PRO A 24 8.68 8.91 -12.48
C PRO A 24 9.47 8.04 -11.50
N PRO A 25 9.39 8.32 -10.19
CA PRO A 25 10.18 7.59 -9.20
C PRO A 25 9.68 6.14 -9.10
N ASN A 26 10.58 5.22 -8.72
CA ASN A 26 10.17 3.88 -8.33
C ASN A 26 9.38 3.93 -7.02
N VAL A 27 8.30 3.15 -6.93
CA VAL A 27 7.49 3.02 -5.71
C VAL A 27 7.81 1.67 -5.05
N VAL A 28 8.25 1.69 -3.79
CA VAL A 28 8.53 0.48 -3.01
C VAL A 28 7.65 0.48 -1.76
N MET A 29 6.80 -0.53 -1.64
CA MET A 29 5.93 -0.73 -0.48
C MET A 29 6.44 -1.91 0.35
N ILE A 30 6.83 -1.63 1.60
CA ILE A 30 7.24 -2.65 2.57
C ILE A 30 6.16 -2.71 3.64
N ILE A 31 5.53 -3.87 3.80
CA ILE A 31 4.37 -4.07 4.67
C ILE A 31 4.70 -5.16 5.68
N GLY A 32 4.63 -4.84 6.97
CA GLY A 32 4.72 -5.82 8.05
C GLY A 32 3.37 -6.46 8.34
N ASP A 33 3.37 -7.75 8.62
CA ASP A 33 2.18 -8.50 9.06
C ASP A 33 2.17 -8.55 10.60
N ASP A 34 1.02 -8.27 11.20
CA ASP A 34 0.77 -8.27 12.65
C ASP A 34 1.71 -7.39 13.50
N GLN A 35 2.37 -6.39 12.90
CA GLN A 35 3.20 -5.43 13.63
C GLN A 35 2.35 -4.35 14.29
N GLY A 36 2.47 -4.24 15.61
CA GLY A 36 1.84 -3.20 16.42
C GLY A 36 2.60 -1.88 16.41
N TRP A 37 1.90 -0.81 16.80
CA TRP A 37 2.48 0.54 16.95
C TRP A 37 3.71 0.59 17.85
N GLY A 38 3.74 -0.25 18.89
CA GLY A 38 4.82 -0.30 19.88
C GLY A 38 6.02 -1.13 19.46
N ASP A 39 5.97 -1.89 18.36
CA ASP A 39 6.94 -2.96 18.05
C ASP A 39 8.28 -2.47 17.48
N PHE A 40 8.53 -1.16 17.51
CA PHE A 40 9.68 -0.56 16.82
C PHE A 40 10.58 0.23 17.76
N GLY A 41 11.89 0.19 17.50
CA GLY A 41 12.89 0.99 18.21
C GLY A 41 12.63 2.49 18.06
N PHE A 42 12.29 2.95 16.85
CA PHE A 42 11.88 4.35 16.61
C PHE A 42 10.56 4.77 17.30
N MET A 43 9.81 3.80 17.85
CA MET A 43 8.64 4.02 18.71
C MET A 43 8.93 3.81 20.20
N ASN A 44 10.22 3.75 20.57
CA ASN A 44 10.73 3.56 21.93
C ASN A 44 10.43 2.19 22.56
N HIS A 45 10.35 1.10 21.77
CA HIS A 45 10.24 -0.23 22.37
C HIS A 45 11.45 -0.52 23.29
N PRO A 46 11.26 -1.02 24.53
CA PRO A 46 12.36 -1.23 25.47
C PRO A 46 13.36 -2.35 25.12
N HIS A 47 13.08 -3.19 24.11
CA HIS A 47 13.74 -4.49 23.90
C HIS A 47 13.90 -4.85 22.43
N ILE A 48 12.87 -4.64 21.59
CA ILE A 48 12.94 -4.90 20.16
C ILE A 48 13.96 -3.95 19.52
N ARG A 49 14.82 -4.51 18.67
CA ARG A 49 15.87 -3.77 17.95
C ARG A 49 15.57 -3.79 16.46
N THR A 50 15.31 -2.62 15.89
CA THR A 50 15.00 -2.46 14.47
C THR A 50 15.98 -1.51 13.78
N PRO A 51 17.30 -1.70 13.89
CA PRO A 51 18.30 -0.68 13.53
C PRO A 51 18.19 -0.16 12.09
N HIS A 52 17.79 -1.01 11.15
CA HIS A 52 17.56 -0.61 9.76
C HIS A 52 16.30 0.23 9.57
N LEU A 53 15.20 -0.11 10.26
CA LEU A 53 13.97 0.70 10.23
C LEU A 53 14.15 1.98 11.04
N ASP A 54 14.93 1.95 12.12
CA ASP A 54 15.25 3.14 12.93
C ASP A 54 16.06 4.15 12.11
N ARG A 55 16.99 3.66 11.27
CA ARG A 55 17.69 4.52 10.29
C ARG A 55 16.72 5.07 9.25
N LEU A 56 15.89 4.21 8.66
CA LEU A 56 14.89 4.63 7.66
C LEU A 56 13.96 5.72 8.22
N ALA A 57 13.46 5.54 9.45
CA ALA A 57 12.59 6.51 10.12
C ALA A 57 13.28 7.86 10.38
N LYS A 58 14.59 7.88 10.64
CA LYS A 58 15.37 9.13 10.80
C LYS A 58 15.56 9.89 9.49
N GLU A 59 15.61 9.17 8.37
CA GLU A 59 15.80 9.72 7.02
C GLU A 59 14.46 10.04 6.32
N SER A 60 13.33 9.71 6.94
CA SER A 60 11.99 9.79 6.35
C SER A 60 11.04 10.65 7.17
N LEU A 61 9.87 10.94 6.59
CA LEU A 61 8.73 11.40 7.36
C LEU A 61 8.11 10.21 8.13
N LEU A 62 8.03 10.33 9.46
CA LEU A 62 7.43 9.33 10.33
C LEU A 62 6.00 9.72 10.74
N PHE A 63 5.02 8.89 10.36
CA PHE A 63 3.64 9.04 10.82
C PHE A 63 3.43 8.33 12.16
N ARG A 64 3.48 9.09 13.26
CA ARG A 64 3.26 8.54 14.62
C ARG A 64 1.82 8.11 14.90
N HIS A 65 0.88 8.60 14.11
CA HIS A 65 -0.55 8.32 14.23
C HIS A 65 -1.10 7.79 12.91
N GLY A 66 -0.62 6.60 12.50
CA GLY A 66 -1.16 5.85 11.38
C GLY A 66 -2.21 4.85 11.86
N TYR A 67 -3.23 4.62 11.03
CA TYR A 67 -4.34 3.70 11.35
C TYR A 67 -4.63 2.80 10.14
N VAL A 68 -5.06 1.58 10.42
CA VAL A 68 -5.61 0.67 9.41
C VAL A 68 -7.14 0.72 9.45
N PRO A 69 -7.83 0.75 8.30
CA PRO A 69 -9.30 0.70 8.26
C PRO A 69 -9.89 -0.63 8.75
N SER A 70 -9.07 -1.69 8.81
CA SER A 70 -9.41 -2.97 9.41
C SER A 70 -8.17 -3.57 10.06
N SER A 71 -8.31 -4.11 11.28
CA SER A 71 -7.25 -4.84 11.98
C SER A 71 -7.13 -6.31 11.55
N LEU A 72 -7.73 -6.68 10.40
CA LEU A 72 -7.65 -8.02 9.82
C LEU A 72 -6.84 -8.00 8.52
N CYS A 73 -6.07 -9.06 8.27
CA CYS A 73 -5.10 -9.11 7.17
C CYS A 73 -5.70 -8.86 5.78
N ARG A 74 -6.64 -9.70 5.32
CA ARG A 74 -7.23 -9.59 3.96
C ARG A 74 -7.93 -8.25 3.73
N PRO A 75 -8.84 -7.76 4.60
CA PRO A 75 -9.47 -6.46 4.36
C PRO A 75 -8.47 -5.31 4.40
N SER A 76 -7.46 -5.33 5.28
CA SER A 76 -6.42 -4.28 5.31
C SER A 76 -5.60 -4.24 4.01
N LEU A 77 -5.17 -5.40 3.49
CA LEU A 77 -4.44 -5.48 2.21
C LEU A 77 -5.31 -5.06 1.03
N ALA A 78 -6.58 -5.48 1.01
CA ALA A 78 -7.53 -5.06 -0.02
C ALA A 78 -7.77 -3.55 0.00
N THR A 79 -7.91 -2.94 1.18
CA THR A 79 -7.99 -1.47 1.29
C THR A 79 -6.72 -0.81 0.76
N MET A 80 -5.54 -1.32 1.11
CA MET A 80 -4.26 -0.74 0.69
C MET A 80 -4.09 -0.69 -0.83
N ILE A 81 -4.48 -1.76 -1.54
CA ILE A 81 -4.29 -1.82 -2.99
C ILE A 81 -5.47 -1.28 -3.80
N THR A 82 -6.66 -1.10 -3.21
CA THR A 82 -7.83 -0.54 -3.93
C THR A 82 -8.10 0.93 -3.59
N GLY A 83 -7.61 1.41 -2.44
CA GLY A 83 -7.96 2.71 -1.88
C GLY A 83 -9.40 2.80 -1.36
N LEU A 84 -10.11 1.68 -1.26
CA LEU A 84 -11.51 1.61 -0.83
C LEU A 84 -11.62 1.11 0.61
N TYR A 85 -12.68 1.49 1.32
CA TYR A 85 -12.99 0.93 2.64
C TYR A 85 -13.52 -0.52 2.52
N PRO A 86 -13.44 -1.33 3.60
CA PRO A 86 -13.95 -2.71 3.60
C PRO A 86 -15.38 -2.90 3.13
N HIS A 87 -16.27 -1.96 3.46
CA HIS A 87 -17.67 -2.02 3.00
C HIS A 87 -17.83 -1.73 1.50
N GLN A 88 -16.90 -1.01 0.88
CA GLN A 88 -16.90 -0.69 -0.55
C GLN A 88 -16.30 -1.83 -1.36
N HIS A 89 -15.18 -2.40 -0.91
CA HIS A 89 -14.54 -3.54 -1.57
C HIS A 89 -15.06 -4.92 -1.13
N LYS A 90 -16.05 -4.96 -0.23
CA LYS A 90 -16.80 -6.15 0.24
C LYS A 90 -16.02 -7.25 0.97
N ILE A 91 -14.69 -7.25 0.91
CA ILE A 91 -13.83 -8.10 1.74
C ILE A 91 -13.82 -7.50 3.15
N THR A 92 -14.58 -8.08 4.08
CA THR A 92 -14.75 -7.55 5.46
C THR A 92 -14.19 -8.48 6.54
N SER A 93 -13.76 -9.68 6.16
CA SER A 93 -13.18 -10.70 7.03
C SER A 93 -12.03 -11.38 6.31
N ASN A 94 -11.20 -12.10 7.06
CA ASN A 94 -10.19 -12.98 6.48
C ASN A 94 -10.87 -14.14 5.75
N ASP A 95 -11.94 -14.73 6.27
CA ASP A 95 -12.58 -15.88 5.64
C ASP A 95 -14.10 -15.73 5.62
N PRO A 96 -14.80 -16.41 4.70
CA PRO A 96 -16.25 -16.56 4.80
C PRO A 96 -16.63 -17.30 6.10
N PRO A 97 -17.90 -17.24 6.53
CA PRO A 97 -18.36 -17.99 7.69
C PRO A 97 -18.00 -19.47 7.59
N LEU A 98 -17.52 -20.04 8.69
CA LEU A 98 -17.22 -21.47 8.75
C LEU A 98 -18.51 -22.28 8.55
N PRO A 99 -18.46 -23.39 7.80
CA PRO A 99 -19.59 -24.32 7.74
C PRO A 99 -19.92 -24.84 9.13
N ALA A 100 -21.21 -25.09 9.40
CA ALA A 100 -21.68 -25.53 10.71
C ALA A 100 -20.92 -26.77 11.20
N GLY A 101 -20.42 -26.72 12.44
CA GLY A 101 -19.68 -27.81 13.06
C GLY A 101 -18.26 -28.06 12.51
N LYS A 102 -17.75 -27.21 11.61
CA LYS A 102 -16.40 -27.34 11.05
C LYS A 102 -15.44 -26.29 11.61
N ASN A 103 -14.22 -26.71 11.91
CA ASN A 103 -13.10 -25.80 12.13
C ASN A 103 -12.46 -25.38 10.79
N LEU A 104 -11.49 -24.45 10.84
CA LEU A 104 -10.85 -23.93 9.63
C LEU A 104 -10.12 -25.01 8.81
N ALA A 105 -9.46 -25.99 9.46
CA ALA A 105 -8.77 -27.08 8.77
C ALA A 105 -9.75 -27.99 8.00
N GLN A 106 -10.94 -28.22 8.55
CA GLN A 106 -12.02 -28.96 7.90
C GLN A 106 -12.68 -28.12 6.79
N ALA A 107 -12.92 -26.83 7.05
CA ALA A 107 -13.49 -25.90 6.07
C ALA A 107 -12.59 -25.73 4.84
N ASN A 108 -11.26 -25.71 5.01
CA ASN A 108 -10.30 -25.65 3.91
C ASN A 108 -10.34 -26.85 2.94
N LYS A 109 -11.10 -27.90 3.26
CA LYS A 109 -11.36 -29.05 2.39
C LYS A 109 -12.79 -29.08 1.84
N ASP A 110 -13.64 -28.15 2.26
CA ASP A 110 -15.04 -28.05 1.85
C ASP A 110 -15.17 -27.24 0.54
N PRO A 111 -15.68 -27.85 -0.55
CA PRO A 111 -15.81 -27.16 -1.84
C PRO A 111 -16.68 -25.91 -1.80
N GLN A 112 -17.76 -25.88 -0.98
CA GLN A 112 -18.64 -24.72 -0.88
C GLN A 112 -17.93 -23.57 -0.17
N PHE A 113 -17.21 -23.87 0.91
CA PHE A 113 -16.40 -22.88 1.62
C PHE A 113 -15.31 -22.28 0.72
N LEU A 114 -14.63 -23.11 -0.08
CA LEU A 114 -13.63 -22.66 -1.04
C LEU A 114 -14.24 -21.81 -2.17
N ALA A 115 -15.45 -22.15 -2.64
CA ALA A 115 -16.17 -21.35 -3.62
C ALA A 115 -16.55 -19.97 -3.06
N LEU A 116 -17.08 -19.91 -1.83
CA LEU A 116 -17.39 -18.65 -1.15
C LEU A 116 -16.15 -17.80 -0.93
N ARG A 117 -15.03 -18.41 -0.52
CA ARG A 117 -13.77 -17.70 -0.35
C ARG A 117 -13.29 -17.10 -1.67
N ARG A 118 -13.43 -17.85 -2.78
CA ARG A 118 -13.08 -17.36 -4.12
C ARG A 118 -13.98 -16.19 -4.52
N GLU A 119 -15.29 -16.33 -4.38
CA GLU A 119 -16.25 -15.25 -4.68
C GLU A 119 -15.92 -13.96 -3.91
N MET A 120 -15.56 -14.09 -2.62
CA MET A 120 -15.15 -12.98 -1.79
C MET A 120 -13.89 -12.27 -2.33
N ILE A 121 -12.89 -13.03 -2.79
CA ILE A 121 -11.61 -12.47 -3.27
C ILE A 121 -11.74 -11.93 -4.70
N ASP A 122 -12.54 -12.56 -5.56
CA ASP A 122 -12.76 -12.17 -6.97
C ASP A 122 -13.29 -10.75 -7.14
N TYR A 123 -13.85 -10.15 -6.07
CA TYR A 123 -14.24 -8.74 -6.10
C TYR A 123 -13.06 -7.82 -6.38
N ILE A 124 -11.86 -8.16 -5.90
CA ILE A 124 -10.66 -7.34 -6.06
C ILE A 124 -10.24 -7.21 -7.53
N GLU A 125 -10.59 -8.20 -8.35
CA GLU A 125 -10.32 -8.15 -9.79
C GLU A 125 -11.22 -7.17 -10.54
N LYS A 126 -12.38 -6.84 -9.95
CA LYS A 126 -13.43 -6.01 -10.56
C LYS A 126 -13.26 -4.52 -10.28
N VAL A 127 -12.31 -4.13 -9.44
CA VAL A 127 -12.05 -2.73 -9.07
C VAL A 127 -10.65 -2.30 -9.53
N PRO A 128 -10.42 -0.99 -9.75
CA PRO A 128 -9.07 -0.48 -9.96
C PRO A 128 -8.19 -0.81 -8.76
N THR A 129 -6.97 -1.29 -9.03
CA THR A 129 -5.97 -1.54 -8.00
C THR A 129 -4.72 -0.70 -8.29
N LEU A 130 -3.96 -0.35 -7.27
CA LEU A 130 -2.74 0.45 -7.40
C LEU A 130 -1.79 -0.11 -8.47
N PRO A 131 -1.49 -1.43 -8.53
CA PRO A 131 -0.68 -1.98 -9.61
C PRO A 131 -1.30 -1.79 -11.01
N LYS A 132 -2.61 -2.03 -11.17
CA LYS A 132 -3.34 -1.85 -12.45
C LYS A 132 -3.39 -0.38 -12.87
N LEU A 133 -3.39 0.55 -11.91
CA LEU A 133 -3.35 1.98 -12.18
C LEU A 133 -1.94 2.41 -12.60
N LEU A 134 -0.90 1.94 -11.91
CA LEU A 134 0.48 2.23 -12.25
C LEU A 134 0.90 1.60 -13.59
N GLU A 135 0.38 0.43 -13.94
CA GLU A 135 0.60 -0.21 -15.24
C GLU A 135 0.15 0.69 -16.41
N LYS A 136 -0.98 1.40 -16.26
CA LYS A 136 -1.46 2.37 -17.27
C LYS A 136 -0.49 3.54 -17.48
N GLU A 137 0.31 3.85 -16.47
CA GLU A 137 1.36 4.88 -16.49
C GLU A 137 2.73 4.30 -16.91
N GLY A 138 2.79 3.04 -17.34
CA GLY A 138 4.01 2.39 -17.84
C GLY A 138 4.90 1.78 -16.77
N PHE A 139 4.44 1.66 -15.52
CA PHE A 139 5.19 0.96 -14.48
C PHE A 139 5.09 -0.56 -14.62
N VAL A 140 6.17 -1.25 -14.24
CA VAL A 140 6.17 -2.69 -14.02
C VAL A 140 6.03 -2.96 -12.53
N SER A 141 5.05 -3.78 -12.15
CA SER A 141 4.80 -4.13 -10.76
C SER A 141 5.28 -5.55 -10.44
N PHE A 142 5.86 -5.74 -9.25
CA PHE A 142 6.24 -7.04 -8.71
C PHE A 142 5.77 -7.15 -7.26
N GLN A 143 5.18 -8.29 -6.90
CA GLN A 143 4.74 -8.60 -5.54
C GLN A 143 5.42 -9.88 -5.06
N ALA A 144 5.98 -9.83 -3.85
CA ALA A 144 6.54 -10.97 -3.16
C ALA A 144 5.97 -11.05 -1.74
N GLY A 145 5.82 -12.27 -1.22
CA GLY A 145 5.27 -12.53 0.11
C GLY A 145 3.77 -12.82 0.11
N LYS A 146 3.11 -12.51 1.24
CA LYS A 146 1.70 -12.81 1.50
C LYS A 146 0.76 -12.00 0.58
N TRP A 147 -0.27 -12.67 0.06
CA TRP A 147 -1.41 -12.10 -0.65
C TRP A 147 -2.70 -12.80 -0.19
#